data_AF-K1TJC5-F1
#
_entry.id   AF-K1TJC5-F1
#
_cell.length_a   1.000
_cell.length_b   1.000
_cell.length_c   1.000
_cell.angle_alpha   90.00
_cell.angle_beta   90.00
_cell.angle_gamma   90.00
#
_symmetry.space_group_name_H-M   'P 1'
#
loop_
_entity.id
_entity.type
_entity.pdbx_description
1 polymer ?
#
loop_
_entity_poly.entity_id
_entity_poly.type
_entity_poly.pdbx_seq_one_letter_code
_entity_poly.pdbx_strand_id
1 'polypeptide(L)'
;TNADSDAADLKIMPTAKLKEDLSKAVNAKLDECAKSTDYAPEGCPFGFDLYDEDYYRNFAWSISVYPKLSDIDLDYGTFSTRQGKAKCTYEEKNFDDSWESQDDSTHFTVNGSFSIRDGKLSVTIDDED
;
A
#
# COMPACT_ATOMS: atom_id res chain seq x y z
N THR A 1 20.20 -42.64 -24.94
CA THR A 1 19.49 -41.41 -25.38
C THR A 1 18.86 -40.81 -24.15
N ASN A 2 19.41 -39.72 -23.61
CA ASN A 2 18.68 -38.87 -22.68
C ASN A 2 18.85 -37.46 -23.24
N ALA A 3 17.80 -37.02 -23.94
CA ALA A 3 17.71 -35.66 -24.42
C ALA A 3 17.53 -34.78 -23.19
N ASP A 4 18.55 -33.97 -22.93
CA ASP A 4 18.46 -32.82 -22.04
C ASP A 4 17.38 -31.92 -22.63
N SER A 5 16.22 -31.86 -21.98
CA SER A 5 15.14 -30.99 -22.42
C SER A 5 15.52 -29.57 -22.03
N ASP A 6 16.13 -28.85 -22.96
CA ASP A 6 16.23 -27.39 -22.92
C ASP A 6 14.81 -26.82 -22.87
N ALA A 7 14.28 -26.66 -21.65
CA ALA A 7 13.06 -25.91 -21.42
C ALA A 7 13.39 -24.44 -21.67
N ALA A 8 13.01 -23.94 -22.84
CA ALA A 8 13.08 -22.51 -23.13
C ALA A 8 12.05 -21.79 -22.24
N ASP A 9 12.53 -21.08 -21.21
CA ASP A 9 11.68 -20.21 -20.40
C ASP A 9 11.21 -19.02 -21.23
N LEU A 10 9.93 -19.05 -21.64
CA LEU A 10 9.29 -17.90 -22.27
C LEU A 10 8.92 -16.89 -21.18
N LYS A 11 9.77 -15.89 -20.97
CA LYS A 11 9.49 -14.82 -20.00
C LYS A 11 8.40 -13.88 -20.51
N ILE A 12 7.20 -13.98 -19.95
CA ILE A 12 6.12 -13.03 -20.19
C ILE A 12 6.40 -11.77 -19.37
N MET A 13 6.19 -10.59 -19.95
CA MET A 13 6.41 -9.32 -19.26
C MET A 13 5.12 -8.49 -19.18
N PRO A 14 4.89 -7.77 -18.06
CA PRO A 14 3.74 -6.88 -17.92
C PRO A 14 3.80 -5.74 -18.93
N THR A 15 2.68 -5.50 -19.61
CA THR A 15 2.54 -4.39 -20.56
C THR A 15 2.58 -3.05 -19.85
N ALA A 16 2.92 -1.98 -20.57
CA ALA A 16 2.89 -0.61 -20.02
C ALA A 16 1.48 -0.23 -19.52
N LYS A 17 0.44 -0.63 -20.27
CA LYS A 17 -0.95 -0.38 -19.88
C LYS A 17 -1.32 -1.06 -18.57
N LEU A 18 -0.93 -2.32 -18.37
CA LEU A 18 -1.17 -3.03 -17.11
C LEU A 18 -0.48 -2.34 -15.94
N LYS A 19 0.78 -1.92 -16.10
CA LYS A 19 1.51 -1.18 -15.06
C LYS A 19 0.82 0.12 -14.67
N GLU A 20 0.35 0.87 -15.66
CA GLU A 20 -0.38 2.12 -15.44
C GLU A 20 -1.70 1.90 -14.72
N ASP A 21 -2.52 0.95 -15.21
CA ASP A 21 -3.83 0.66 -14.64
C ASP A 21 -3.70 0.11 -13.20
N LEU A 22 -2.70 -0.74 -12.94
CA LEU A 22 -2.40 -1.26 -11.61
C LEU A 22 -1.91 -0.15 -10.66
N SER A 23 -1.02 0.73 -11.13
CA SER A 23 -0.57 1.88 -10.33
C SER A 23 -1.73 2.80 -9.94
N LYS A 24 -2.65 3.06 -10.88
CA LYS A 24 -3.85 3.87 -10.59
C LYS A 24 -4.77 3.19 -9.58
N ALA A 25 -4.98 1.88 -9.70
CA ALA A 25 -5.82 1.13 -8.78
C ALA A 25 -5.24 1.10 -7.35
N VAL A 26 -3.92 0.88 -7.22
CA VAL A 26 -3.22 0.95 -5.93
C VAL A 26 -3.32 2.35 -5.34
N ASN A 27 -3.03 3.40 -6.12
CA ASN A 27 -3.11 4.77 -5.63
C ASN A 27 -4.53 5.13 -5.17
N ALA A 28 -5.57 4.73 -5.91
CA ALA A 28 -6.96 5.00 -5.55
C ALA A 28 -7.37 4.29 -4.23
N LYS A 29 -6.81 3.11 -3.94
CA LYS A 29 -7.01 2.44 -2.66
C LYS A 29 -6.32 3.17 -1.52
N LEU A 30 -5.09 3.65 -1.75
CA LEU A 30 -4.36 4.46 -0.77
C LEU A 30 -5.05 5.81 -0.50
N ASP A 31 -5.65 6.41 -1.52
CA ASP A 31 -6.50 7.62 -1.39
C ASP A 31 -7.74 7.35 -0.51
N GLU A 32 -8.33 6.16 -0.61
CA GLU A 32 -9.44 5.76 0.25
C GLU A 32 -8.98 5.58 1.69
N CYS A 33 -7.85 4.90 1.90
CA CYS A 33 -7.20 4.77 3.21
C CYS A 33 -6.92 6.12 3.87
N ALA A 34 -6.44 7.09 3.09
CA ALA A 34 -6.10 8.41 3.60
C ALA A 34 -7.32 9.24 4.08
N LYS A 35 -8.55 8.78 3.83
CA LYS A 35 -9.77 9.41 4.36
C LYS A 35 -10.10 8.96 5.78
N SER A 36 -9.48 7.89 6.27
CA SER A 36 -9.70 7.42 7.64
C SER A 36 -9.20 8.46 8.65
N THR A 37 -9.83 8.45 9.81
CA THR A 37 -9.45 9.24 10.99
C THR A 37 -8.89 8.36 12.11
N ASP A 38 -8.65 7.07 11.82
CA ASP A 38 -8.06 6.12 12.75
C ASP A 38 -6.53 6.23 12.71
N TYR A 39 -5.87 5.91 13.81
CA TYR A 39 -4.41 5.93 13.89
C TYR A 39 -3.76 4.80 13.07
N ALA A 40 -4.48 3.70 12.86
CA ALA A 40 -4.12 2.58 12.00
C ALA A 40 -5.38 2.16 11.22
N PRO A 41 -5.64 2.79 10.06
CA PRO A 41 -6.81 2.47 9.26
C PRO A 41 -6.85 0.98 8.89
N GLU A 42 -7.96 0.31 9.18
CA GLU A 42 -8.16 -1.10 8.84
C GLU A 42 -8.05 -1.31 7.33
N GLY A 43 -7.32 -2.34 6.91
CA GLY A 43 -7.15 -2.65 5.49
C GLY A 43 -6.16 -1.75 4.74
N CYS A 44 -5.31 -1.02 5.47
CA CYS A 44 -4.41 -0.02 4.90
C CYS A 44 -2.95 -0.28 5.28
N PRO A 45 -2.02 -0.06 4.34
CA PRO A 45 -0.62 -0.45 4.53
C PRO A 45 0.17 0.54 5.41
N PHE A 46 -0.51 1.51 6.03
CA PHE A 46 0.10 2.51 6.88
C PHE A 46 -0.75 2.73 8.13
N GLY A 47 -0.06 3.03 9.21
CA GLY A 47 -0.63 3.35 10.51
C GLY A 47 0.49 3.68 11.48
N PHE A 48 0.11 3.97 12.71
CA PHE A 48 1.04 4.08 13.83
C PHE A 48 0.77 2.98 14.85
N ASP A 49 1.84 2.53 15.51
CA ASP A 49 1.73 1.73 16.73
C ASP A 49 1.70 2.70 17.92
N LEU A 50 0.52 2.91 18.49
CA LEU A 50 0.36 3.78 19.65
C LEU A 50 0.60 3.01 20.95
N TYR A 51 1.15 3.70 21.95
CA TYR A 51 1.33 3.13 23.29
C TYR A 51 0.01 3.07 24.08
N ASP A 52 -0.75 4.16 24.05
CA ASP A 52 -2.07 4.31 24.68
C ASP A 52 -2.91 5.25 23.83
N GLU A 53 -4.00 4.73 23.26
CA GLU A 53 -4.87 5.48 22.34
C GLU A 53 -5.51 6.72 22.98
N ASP A 54 -5.67 6.76 24.31
CA ASP A 54 -6.25 7.90 25.03
C ASP A 54 -5.35 9.15 24.99
N TYR A 55 -4.07 9.00 24.63
CA TYR A 55 -3.11 10.10 24.50
C TYR A 55 -3.09 10.74 23.11
N TYR A 56 -3.86 10.20 22.16
CA TYR A 56 -3.81 10.66 20.78
C TYR A 56 -5.20 10.84 20.17
N ARG A 57 -5.37 11.85 19.31
CA ARG A 57 -6.65 12.08 18.63
C ARG A 57 -6.50 12.89 17.34
N ASN A 58 -7.60 13.04 16.61
CA ASN A 58 -7.72 13.93 15.45
C ASN A 58 -6.73 13.59 14.32
N PHE A 59 -6.55 12.29 14.03
CA PHE A 59 -5.70 11.84 12.94
C PHE A 59 -6.27 12.27 11.58
N ALA A 60 -5.40 12.80 10.73
CA ALA A 60 -5.70 13.13 9.35
C ALA A 60 -4.54 12.70 8.45
N TRP A 61 -4.84 11.79 7.53
CA TRP A 61 -3.86 11.16 6.67
C TRP A 61 -3.78 11.80 5.28
N SER A 62 -2.60 11.71 4.67
CA SER A 62 -2.41 12.00 3.25
C SER A 62 -1.25 11.19 2.68
N ILE A 63 -1.32 10.84 1.39
CA ILE A 63 -0.22 10.16 0.71
C ILE A 63 0.76 11.21 0.18
N SER A 64 1.92 11.32 0.84
CA SER A 64 2.97 12.25 0.44
C SER A 64 3.82 11.72 -0.71
N VAL A 65 4.03 10.41 -0.76
CA VAL A 65 4.73 9.71 -1.85
C VAL A 65 4.01 8.42 -2.16
N TYR A 66 3.45 8.34 -3.37
CA TYR A 66 2.87 7.10 -3.87
C TYR A 66 3.94 6.04 -4.11
N PRO A 67 3.71 4.80 -3.68
CA PRO A 67 4.64 3.72 -3.93
C PRO A 67 4.71 3.41 -5.43
N LYS A 68 5.86 2.93 -5.89
CA LYS A 68 6.06 2.53 -7.29
C LYS A 68 6.11 1.02 -7.39
N LEU A 69 5.41 0.43 -8.35
CA LEU A 69 5.49 -1.01 -8.64
C LEU A 69 6.96 -1.43 -8.82
N SER A 70 7.39 -2.43 -8.04
CA SER A 70 8.73 -3.02 -8.10
C SER A 70 8.74 -4.33 -8.86
N ASP A 71 7.74 -5.17 -8.61
CA ASP A 71 7.61 -6.47 -9.23
C ASP A 71 6.15 -6.76 -9.57
N ILE A 72 5.95 -7.49 -10.67
CA ILE A 72 4.64 -7.91 -11.15
C ILE A 72 4.79 -9.31 -11.70
N ASP A 73 4.20 -10.26 -11.00
CA ASP A 73 4.14 -11.65 -11.41
C ASP A 73 2.84 -11.89 -12.18
N LEU A 74 2.97 -12.22 -13.47
CA LEU A 74 1.82 -12.47 -14.33
C LEU A 74 1.25 -13.89 -14.19
N ASP A 75 2.06 -14.83 -13.70
CA ASP A 75 1.67 -16.23 -13.57
C ASP A 75 0.77 -16.41 -12.35
N TYR A 76 1.09 -15.71 -11.25
CA TYR A 76 0.28 -15.70 -10.03
C TYR A 76 -0.65 -14.50 -9.90
N GLY A 77 -0.49 -13.48 -10.75
CA GLY A 77 -1.27 -12.25 -10.67
C GLY A 77 -0.98 -11.49 -9.38
N THR A 78 0.28 -11.34 -9.00
CA THR A 78 0.69 -10.63 -7.79
C THR A 78 1.59 -9.45 -8.11
N PHE A 79 1.68 -8.51 -7.19
CA PHE A 79 2.57 -7.36 -7.32
C PHE A 79 3.16 -6.98 -5.98
N SER A 80 4.29 -6.29 -6.05
CA SER A 80 4.87 -5.58 -4.92
C SER A 80 5.22 -4.16 -5.34
N THR A 81 5.37 -3.29 -4.34
CA THR A 81 5.87 -1.93 -4.55
C THR A 81 7.14 -1.66 -3.78
N ARG A 82 7.89 -0.67 -4.28
CA ARG A 82 8.85 0.06 -3.46
C ARG A 82 8.10 0.88 -2.40
N GLN A 83 8.87 1.35 -1.43
CA GLN A 83 8.42 2.16 -0.32
C GLN A 83 7.68 3.43 -0.79
N GLY A 84 6.47 3.62 -0.27
CA GLY A 84 5.70 4.85 -0.26
C GLY A 84 5.83 5.58 1.08
N LYS A 85 5.16 6.73 1.20
CA LYS A 85 5.17 7.54 2.42
C LYS A 85 3.83 8.19 2.68
N ALA A 86 3.26 7.92 3.85
CA ALA A 86 2.06 8.57 4.35
C ALA A 86 2.47 9.67 5.34
N LYS A 87 1.77 10.79 5.29
CA LYS A 87 1.88 11.88 6.24
C LYS A 87 0.63 11.87 7.12
N CYS A 88 0.80 12.13 8.41
CA CYS A 88 -0.30 12.23 9.35
C CYS A 88 -0.14 13.46 10.23
N THR A 89 -1.22 14.21 10.39
CA THR A 89 -1.33 15.20 11.47
C THR A 89 -2.27 14.67 12.52
N TYR A 90 -1.94 14.84 13.79
CA TYR A 90 -2.74 14.41 14.93
C TYR A 90 -2.51 15.33 16.12
N GLU A 91 -3.19 15.12 17.23
CA GLU A 91 -2.89 15.78 18.50
C GLU A 91 -2.43 14.75 19.54
N GLU A 92 -1.38 15.08 20.28
CA GLU A 92 -0.86 14.29 21.40
C GLU A 92 -1.12 15.02 22.72
N LYS A 93 -1.43 14.25 23.77
CA LYS A 93 -1.74 14.75 25.10
C LYS A 93 -0.46 14.92 25.93
N ASN A 94 -0.25 16.13 26.45
CA ASN A 94 0.82 16.46 27.38
C ASN A 94 0.52 16.02 28.81
N PHE A 95 1.56 16.00 29.66
CA PHE A 95 1.45 15.67 31.08
C PHE A 95 0.52 16.63 31.86
N ASP A 96 0.35 17.87 31.40
CA ASP A 96 -0.55 18.87 31.99
C ASP A 96 -1.98 18.81 31.44
N ASP A 97 -2.34 17.70 30.78
CA ASP A 97 -3.61 17.46 30.08
C ASP A 97 -3.90 18.39 28.89
N SER A 98 -2.94 19.24 28.48
CA SER A 98 -3.05 20.01 27.23
C SER A 98 -2.83 19.12 26.00
N TRP A 99 -3.30 19.58 24.84
CA TRP A 99 -3.14 18.89 23.56
C TRP A 99 -2.26 19.71 22.63
N GLU A 100 -1.32 19.05 21.96
CA GLU A 100 -0.40 19.68 21.01
C GLU A 100 -0.49 19.00 19.65
N SER A 101 -0.53 19.80 18.58
CA SER A 101 -0.55 19.30 17.22
C SER A 101 0.81 18.71 16.83
N GLN A 102 0.77 17.50 16.29
CA GLN A 102 1.90 16.79 15.73
C GLN A 102 1.78 16.70 14.20
N ASP A 103 2.93 16.63 13.54
CA ASP A 103 3.05 16.43 12.10
C ASP A 103 4.14 15.37 11.88
N ASP A 104 3.72 14.16 11.53
CA ASP A 104 4.61 13.00 11.39
C ASP A 104 4.34 12.24 10.08
N SER A 105 5.12 11.19 9.85
CA SER A 105 5.03 10.38 8.66
C SER A 105 5.49 8.95 8.91
N THR A 106 4.83 8.00 8.26
CA THR A 106 5.25 6.61 8.21
C THR A 106 5.54 6.19 6.77
N HIS A 107 6.35 5.16 6.63
CA HIS A 107 6.67 4.56 5.35
C HIS A 107 5.99 3.21 5.25
N PHE A 108 5.63 2.83 4.03
CA PHE A 108 4.91 1.59 3.78
C PHE A 108 5.30 0.96 2.45
N THR A 109 5.06 -0.34 2.31
CA THR A 109 5.08 -1.04 1.04
C THR A 109 3.71 -1.65 0.79
N VAL A 110 3.38 -1.90 -0.47
CA VAL A 110 2.11 -2.53 -0.85
C VAL A 110 2.42 -3.81 -1.58
N ASN A 111 1.95 -4.90 -1.01
CA ASN A 111 1.88 -6.19 -1.68
C ASN A 111 0.41 -6.50 -1.97
N GLY A 112 0.16 -7.30 -2.99
CA GLY A 112 -1.20 -7.64 -3.33
C GLY A 112 -1.34 -8.51 -4.55
N SER A 113 -2.60 -8.74 -4.90
CA SER A 113 -2.99 -9.53 -6.05
C SER A 113 -3.84 -8.72 -7.03
N PHE A 114 -3.82 -9.13 -8.28
CA PHE A 114 -4.66 -8.59 -9.33
C PHE A 114 -5.18 -9.70 -10.25
N SER A 115 -6.32 -9.43 -10.88
CA SER A 115 -6.86 -10.30 -11.92
C SER A 115 -7.45 -9.48 -13.06
N ILE A 116 -7.42 -10.04 -14.26
CA ILE A 116 -8.01 -9.43 -15.46
C ILE A 116 -9.08 -10.37 -15.97
N ARG A 117 -10.34 -9.93 -15.91
CA ARG A 117 -11.49 -10.66 -16.47
C ARG A 117 -12.25 -9.71 -17.39
N ASP A 118 -12.52 -10.14 -18.61
CA ASP A 118 -13.21 -9.34 -19.63
C ASP A 118 -12.58 -7.95 -19.86
N GLY A 119 -11.24 -7.88 -19.76
CA GLY A 119 -10.49 -6.62 -19.88
C GLY A 119 -10.59 -5.68 -18.67
N LYS A 120 -11.28 -6.09 -17.58
CA LYS A 120 -11.39 -5.34 -16.33
C LYS A 120 -10.36 -5.82 -15.32
N LEU A 121 -9.56 -4.88 -14.83
CA LEU A 121 -8.60 -5.10 -13.75
C LEU A 121 -9.33 -5.06 -12.40
N SER A 122 -9.06 -6.05 -11.55
CA SER A 122 -9.43 -6.05 -10.12
C SER A 122 -8.15 -6.17 -9.30
N VAL A 123 -8.05 -5.43 -8.19
CA VAL A 123 -6.86 -5.35 -7.34
C VAL A 123 -7.25 -5.52 -5.87
N THR A 124 -6.48 -6.32 -5.16
CA THR A 124 -6.55 -6.51 -3.70
C THR A 124 -5.17 -6.16 -3.14
N ILE A 125 -5.16 -5.42 -2.03
CA ILE A 125 -3.95 -5.16 -1.25
C ILE A 125 -3.97 -6.19 -0.11
N ASP A 126 -2.82 -6.79 0.15
CA ASP A 126 -2.67 -7.70 1.27
C ASP A 126 -2.56 -6.87 2.56
N ASP A 127 -3.35 -7.24 3.56
CA ASP A 127 -3.22 -6.68 4.90
C ASP A 127 -2.11 -7.45 5.62
N GLU A 128 -1.08 -6.76 6.08
CA GLU A 128 -0.11 -7.36 7.00
C GLU A 128 -0.75 -7.39 8.40
N ASP A 129 -1.42 -8.50 8.71
CA ASP A 129 -1.91 -8.86 10.06
C ASP A 129 -0.76 -9.05 11.07
#